data_AF-A0A821E0Z3-F1
#
_entry.id   AF-A0A821E0Z3-F1
#
_cell.length_a   1.000
_cell.length_b   1.000
_cell.length_c   1.000
_cell.angle_alpha   90.00
_cell.angle_beta   90.00
_cell.angle_gamma   90.00
#
_symmetry.space_group_name_H-M   'P 1'
#
loop_
_entity.id
_entity.type
_entity.pdbx_description
1 polymer ?
#
loop_
_entity_poly.entity_id
_entity_poly.type
_entity_poly.pdbx_seq_one_letter_code
_entity_poly.pdbx_strand_id
1 'polypeptide(L)'
;MPKGKEFPKDLKEMMFRVILFVENEKNGPIIPLYNVNERLRAMFGISDRSISNLRKEMNELQRQEDERESQRSRRRSTTSSPIVQSHRKLTWSSSLPRPSANVPEPLSPKKAGHSGRKSIQLSEYAEDMIRLQFHTILSKREYPTTTKLLACIKSNCPGFPIVSKTTLWRHMKNVDEAAQRFNVEILRLPVRHSVLNLIELAWAGLKNYIRDNNTNFRLVDVHNLTMEYLAAVDGPLSTSYFQHIKTYEDSFKAADKYVQEVVDPTLDENDDEIFDNDSNEDGSVIDSDDLDDDYSSDT
;
A
#
# COMPACT_ATOMS: atom_id res chain seq x y z
N MET A 1 40.89 -10.40 10.78
CA MET A 1 40.08 -10.83 11.95
C MET A 1 40.61 -12.15 12.48
N PRO A 2 40.62 -12.35 13.82
CA PRO A 2 41.03 -13.62 14.41
C PRO A 2 40.05 -14.73 14.06
N LYS A 3 40.59 -15.92 13.76
CA LYS A 3 39.85 -17.11 13.33
C LYS A 3 38.88 -17.56 14.43
N GLY A 4 37.62 -17.83 14.08
CA GLY A 4 36.70 -18.62 14.94
C GLY A 4 35.60 -17.87 15.71
N LYS A 5 35.31 -16.59 15.43
CA LYS A 5 34.11 -15.94 15.98
C LYS A 5 32.92 -16.11 15.04
N GLU A 6 31.85 -16.74 15.52
CA GLU A 6 30.57 -16.78 14.81
C GLU A 6 29.85 -15.43 14.90
N PHE A 7 29.20 -15.03 13.83
CA PHE A 7 28.36 -13.83 13.84
C PHE A 7 27.09 -14.08 14.67
N PRO A 8 26.63 -13.11 15.49
CA PRO A 8 25.32 -13.21 16.15
C PRO A 8 24.20 -13.35 15.12
N LYS A 9 23.14 -14.08 15.48
CA LYS A 9 22.05 -14.48 14.57
C LYS A 9 21.41 -13.29 13.84
N ASP A 10 21.17 -12.20 14.55
CA ASP A 10 20.55 -10.99 14.00
C ASP A 10 21.45 -10.30 12.96
N LEU A 11 22.76 -10.33 13.20
CA LEU A 11 23.75 -9.81 12.26
C LEU A 11 23.87 -10.69 11.01
N LYS A 12 23.79 -12.02 11.18
CA LYS A 12 23.76 -12.95 10.03
C LYS A 12 22.54 -12.71 9.14
N GLU A 13 21.37 -12.55 9.74
CA GLU A 13 20.12 -12.27 9.03
C GLU A 13 20.23 -10.98 8.20
N MET A 14 20.77 -9.91 8.80
CA MET A 14 21.01 -8.67 8.07
C MET A 14 22.04 -8.85 6.93
N MET A 15 23.13 -9.58 7.18
CA MET A 15 24.13 -9.89 6.15
C MET A 15 23.53 -10.71 5.00
N PHE A 16 22.64 -11.66 5.26
CA PHE A 16 21.96 -12.46 4.22
C PHE A 16 21.09 -11.58 3.34
N ARG A 17 20.30 -10.66 3.92
CA ARG A 17 19.46 -9.72 3.15
C ARG A 17 20.29 -8.83 2.22
N VAL A 18 21.42 -8.33 2.72
CA VAL A 18 22.33 -7.50 1.93
C VAL A 18 23.00 -8.31 0.82
N ILE A 19 23.41 -9.56 1.09
CA ILE A 19 23.95 -10.46 0.06
C ILE A 19 22.90 -10.69 -1.04
N LEU A 20 21.67 -11.04 -0.69
CA LEU A 20 20.57 -11.23 -1.64
C LEU A 20 20.30 -9.98 -2.48
N PHE A 21 20.27 -8.80 -1.85
CA PHE A 21 20.08 -7.53 -2.52
C PHE A 21 21.17 -7.27 -3.58
N VAL A 22 22.45 -7.36 -3.19
CA VAL A 22 23.58 -7.11 -4.11
C VAL A 22 23.65 -8.18 -5.20
N GLU A 23 23.20 -9.41 -4.94
CA GLU A 23 23.14 -10.46 -5.94
C GLU A 23 22.00 -10.28 -6.95
N ASN A 24 20.84 -9.78 -6.52
CA ASN A 24 19.73 -9.47 -7.42
C ASN A 24 20.05 -8.30 -8.35
N GLU A 25 20.89 -7.36 -7.91
CA GLU A 25 21.37 -6.25 -8.75
C GLU A 25 22.30 -6.70 -9.89
N LYS A 26 22.84 -7.92 -9.87
CA LYS A 26 23.72 -8.44 -10.95
C LYS A 26 23.06 -8.43 -12.33
N ASN A 27 21.73 -8.51 -12.38
CA ASN A 27 20.94 -8.62 -13.61
C ASN A 27 20.26 -7.29 -14.02
N GLY A 28 20.53 -6.18 -13.31
CA GLY A 28 19.95 -4.87 -13.60
C GLY A 28 20.78 -4.06 -14.62
N PRO A 29 20.15 -3.11 -15.35
CA PRO A 29 20.89 -2.26 -16.27
C PRO A 29 21.68 -1.19 -15.50
N ILE A 30 22.99 -1.15 -15.75
CA ILE A 30 23.92 -0.05 -15.43
C ILE A 30 24.21 0.14 -13.93
N ILE A 31 25.04 -0.75 -13.37
CA ILE A 31 26.02 -0.35 -12.35
C ILE A 31 27.38 -0.91 -12.80
N PRO A 32 28.44 -0.09 -12.91
CA PRO A 32 29.75 -0.55 -13.37
C PRO A 32 30.30 -1.60 -12.40
N LEU A 33 30.36 -2.85 -12.88
CA LEU A 33 31.32 -3.96 -12.68
C LEU A 33 32.30 -3.97 -11.48
N TYR A 34 32.03 -3.31 -10.35
CA TYR A 34 32.67 -3.68 -9.10
C TYR A 34 32.17 -5.07 -8.75
N ASN A 35 33.10 -6.03 -8.68
CA ASN A 35 32.81 -7.43 -8.42
C ASN A 35 31.90 -7.50 -7.18
N VAL A 36 30.79 -8.26 -7.25
CA VAL A 36 29.85 -8.36 -6.12
C VAL A 36 30.57 -8.68 -4.82
N ASN A 37 31.62 -9.50 -4.88
CA ASN A 37 32.47 -9.79 -3.73
C ASN A 37 33.20 -8.54 -3.20
N GLU A 38 33.71 -7.68 -4.06
CA GLU A 38 34.40 -6.45 -3.69
C GLU A 38 33.44 -5.45 -3.03
N ARG A 39 32.20 -5.34 -3.53
CA ARG A 39 31.13 -4.57 -2.88
C ARG A 39 30.80 -5.13 -1.50
N LEU A 40 30.62 -6.44 -1.38
CA LEU A 40 30.34 -7.10 -0.11
C LEU A 40 31.52 -6.97 0.88
N ARG A 41 32.75 -7.02 0.39
CA ARG A 41 33.96 -6.76 1.20
C ARG A 41 33.98 -5.32 1.72
N ALA A 42 33.66 -4.35 0.87
CA ALA A 42 33.59 -2.94 1.26
C ALA A 42 32.46 -2.70 2.27
N MET A 43 31.27 -3.27 2.04
CA MET A 43 30.10 -3.11 2.92
C MET A 43 30.32 -3.70 4.31
N PHE A 44 30.86 -4.92 4.39
CA PHE A 44 30.99 -5.65 5.65
C PHE A 44 32.37 -5.51 6.30
N GLY A 45 33.40 -5.10 5.56
CA GLY A 45 34.78 -5.07 6.04
C GLY A 45 35.35 -6.46 6.35
N ILE A 46 34.80 -7.52 5.75
CA ILE A 46 35.18 -8.91 6.00
C ILE A 46 35.94 -9.52 4.81
N SER A 47 36.59 -10.66 5.05
CA SER A 47 37.34 -11.38 4.01
C SER A 47 36.43 -12.09 3.01
N ASP A 48 36.90 -12.30 1.78
CA ASP A 48 36.20 -13.10 0.75
C ASP A 48 35.82 -14.50 1.24
N ARG A 49 36.68 -15.08 2.08
CA ARG A 49 36.43 -16.39 2.67
C ARG A 49 35.24 -16.37 3.63
N SER A 50 35.09 -15.29 4.39
CA SER A 50 33.93 -15.08 5.28
C SER A 50 32.64 -14.89 4.48
N ILE A 51 32.69 -14.12 3.39
CA ILE A 51 31.54 -13.93 2.48
C ILE A 51 31.14 -15.27 1.84
N SER A 52 32.12 -16.06 1.40
CA SER A 52 31.88 -17.38 0.81
C SER A 52 31.25 -18.35 1.82
N ASN A 53 31.66 -18.30 3.08
CA ASN A 53 31.06 -19.11 4.14
C ASN A 53 29.61 -18.67 4.44
N LEU A 54 29.35 -17.36 4.50
CA LEU A 54 28.01 -16.82 4.70
C LEU A 54 27.06 -17.22 3.56
N ARG A 55 27.52 -17.18 2.30
CA ARG A 55 26.73 -17.67 1.16
C ARG A 55 26.38 -19.16 1.28
N LYS A 56 27.34 -19.99 1.68
CA LYS A 56 27.10 -21.42 1.90
C LYS A 56 26.09 -21.64 3.02
N GLU A 57 26.21 -20.90 4.11
CA GLU A 57 25.29 -20.97 5.24
C GLU A 57 23.86 -20.55 4.84
N MET A 58 23.73 -19.45 4.09
CA MET A 58 22.46 -18.96 3.55
C MET A 58 21.78 -20.00 2.65
N ASN A 59 22.50 -20.54 1.67
CA ASN A 59 21.95 -21.53 0.74
C ASN A 59 21.53 -22.83 1.45
N GLU A 60 22.26 -23.23 2.49
CA GLU A 60 21.91 -24.40 3.29
C GLU A 60 20.64 -24.17 4.13
N LEU A 61 20.50 -22.98 4.72
CA LEU A 61 19.28 -22.62 5.46
C LEU A 61 18.05 -22.59 4.54
N GLN A 62 18.20 -22.03 3.34
CA GLN A 62 17.13 -21.98 2.35
C GLN A 62 16.71 -23.38 1.88
N ARG A 63 17.70 -24.27 1.63
CA ARG A 63 17.43 -25.68 1.31
C ARG A 63 16.68 -26.41 2.43
N GLN A 64 17.06 -26.18 3.69
CA GLN A 64 16.37 -26.78 4.83
C GLN A 64 14.94 -26.26 4.99
N GLU A 65 14.68 -25.01 4.64
CA GLU A 65 13.35 -24.41 4.66
C GLU A 65 12.46 -25.00 3.55
N ASP A 66 12.98 -25.11 2.32
CA ASP A 66 12.29 -25.72 1.18
C ASP A 66 11.93 -27.20 1.44
N GLU A 67 12.85 -27.95 2.06
CA GLU A 67 12.61 -29.34 2.47
C GLU A 67 11.52 -29.46 3.53
N ARG A 68 11.50 -28.55 4.52
CA ARG A 68 10.47 -28.50 5.56
C ARG A 68 9.10 -28.13 5.00
N GLU A 69 9.05 -27.18 4.07
CA GLU A 69 7.81 -26.77 3.41
C GLU A 69 7.24 -27.90 2.54
N SER A 70 8.11 -28.60 1.81
CA SER A 70 7.74 -29.78 1.02
C SER A 70 7.16 -30.91 1.89
N GLN A 71 7.73 -31.15 3.07
CA GLN A 71 7.20 -32.13 4.04
C GLN A 71 5.85 -31.69 4.65
N ARG A 72 5.67 -30.39 4.90
CA ARG A 72 4.42 -29.82 5.45
C ARG A 72 3.28 -29.92 4.44
N SER A 73 3.55 -29.69 3.17
CA SER A 73 2.58 -29.81 2.08
C SER A 73 2.12 -31.26 1.87
N ARG A 74 3.03 -32.24 2.00
CA ARG A 74 2.69 -33.68 1.94
C ARG A 74 1.80 -34.16 3.09
N ARG A 75 1.90 -33.55 4.27
CA ARG A 75 1.06 -33.92 5.44
C ARG A 75 -0.35 -33.34 5.37
N ARG A 76 -0.57 -32.27 4.62
CA ARG A 76 -1.89 -31.64 4.46
C ARG A 76 -2.81 -32.36 3.48
N SER A 77 -2.27 -33.11 2.52
CA SER A 77 -3.07 -33.84 1.52
C SER A 77 -3.65 -35.16 2.02
N THR A 78 -3.21 -35.70 3.16
CA THR A 78 -3.66 -37.00 3.69
C THR A 78 -4.85 -36.93 4.65
N THR A 79 -5.33 -35.74 5.00
CA THR A 79 -6.40 -35.56 6.00
C THR A 79 -7.57 -34.79 5.40
N SER A 80 -8.37 -35.45 4.56
CA SER A 80 -9.72 -34.99 4.23
C SER A 80 -10.70 -36.15 4.35
N SER A 81 -11.70 -35.99 5.21
CA SER A 81 -12.88 -36.86 5.33
C SER A 81 -14.13 -35.98 5.24
N PRO A 82 -15.24 -36.48 4.66
CA PRO A 82 -16.32 -35.62 4.19
C PRO A 82 -17.34 -35.31 5.29
N ILE A 83 -17.81 -34.05 5.33
CA ILE A 83 -18.86 -33.57 6.24
C ILE A 83 -20.23 -33.76 5.57
N VAL A 84 -21.10 -34.50 6.25
CA VAL A 84 -22.51 -34.72 5.90
C VAL A 84 -23.35 -33.49 6.29
N GLN A 85 -24.12 -32.95 5.34
CA GLN A 85 -25.11 -31.89 5.58
C GLN A 85 -26.47 -32.51 5.93
N SER A 86 -27.09 -32.05 7.03
CA SER A 86 -28.47 -32.37 7.40
C SER A 86 -29.28 -31.09 7.48
N HIS A 87 -30.27 -30.94 6.58
CA HIS A 87 -31.31 -29.92 6.64
C HIS A 87 -32.52 -30.45 7.44
N ARG A 88 -33.03 -29.65 8.38
CA ARG A 88 -34.42 -29.77 8.85
C ARG A 88 -35.09 -28.39 8.81
N LYS A 89 -36.17 -28.30 8.03
CA LYS A 89 -37.16 -27.21 8.06
C LYS A 89 -38.29 -27.62 9.01
N LEU A 90 -38.76 -26.71 9.84
CA LEU A 90 -40.04 -26.82 10.54
C LEU A 90 -40.84 -25.54 10.35
N THR A 91 -42.08 -25.72 9.90
CA THR A 91 -43.12 -24.72 9.69
C THR A 91 -43.93 -24.52 10.98
N TRP A 92 -44.42 -23.30 11.24
CA TRP A 92 -45.31 -23.02 12.37
C TRP A 92 -46.68 -22.50 11.90
N SER A 93 -47.73 -23.14 12.40
CA SER A 93 -49.14 -22.87 12.15
C SER A 93 -49.71 -21.78 13.07
N SER A 94 -50.60 -20.98 12.51
CA SER A 94 -51.37 -19.90 13.13
C SER A 94 -52.44 -20.38 14.12
N SER A 95 -52.52 -19.77 15.30
CA SER A 95 -53.77 -19.56 16.06
C SER A 95 -53.53 -18.56 17.20
N LEU A 96 -54.21 -17.41 17.15
CA LEU A 96 -54.29 -16.41 18.23
C LEU A 96 -55.57 -16.62 19.03
N PRO A 97 -55.57 -16.24 20.31
CA PRO A 97 -56.64 -15.38 20.83
C PRO A 97 -56.10 -14.15 21.61
N ARG A 98 -56.88 -13.05 21.59
CA ARG A 98 -56.69 -11.78 22.31
C ARG A 98 -57.90 -11.57 23.27
N PRO A 99 -57.93 -10.58 24.19
CA PRO A 99 -56.88 -10.01 25.05
C PRO A 99 -57.31 -9.99 26.55
N SER A 100 -56.36 -9.85 27.48
CA SER A 100 -56.65 -9.39 28.86
C SER A 100 -55.68 -8.26 29.24
N ALA A 101 -56.21 -7.32 30.01
CA ALA A 101 -55.71 -6.00 30.29
C ALA A 101 -54.36 -5.97 31.03
N ASN A 102 -53.31 -5.64 30.29
CA ASN A 102 -52.14 -4.87 30.73
C ASN A 102 -51.30 -4.63 29.47
N VAL A 103 -51.35 -3.42 28.91
CA VAL A 103 -50.60 -3.08 27.69
C VAL A 103 -49.30 -2.39 28.09
N PRO A 104 -48.13 -3.07 28.05
CA PRO A 104 -46.86 -2.36 27.94
C PRO A 104 -46.78 -1.73 26.55
N GLU A 105 -46.28 -0.50 26.48
CA GLU A 105 -46.07 0.23 25.23
C GLU A 105 -45.33 -0.65 24.19
N PRO A 106 -45.74 -0.62 22.91
CA PRO A 106 -45.04 -1.35 21.87
C PRO A 106 -43.67 -0.71 21.66
N LEU A 107 -42.64 -1.26 22.28
CA LEU A 107 -41.27 -1.00 21.88
C LEU A 107 -41.10 -1.53 20.46
N SER A 108 -40.81 -0.64 19.52
CA SER A 108 -40.40 -0.98 18.16
C SER A 108 -39.41 -2.15 18.21
N PRO A 109 -39.55 -3.19 17.38
CA PRO A 109 -38.61 -4.29 17.37
C PRO A 109 -37.22 -3.69 17.18
N LYS A 110 -36.38 -3.72 18.22
CA LYS A 110 -34.96 -3.42 18.04
C LYS A 110 -34.50 -4.49 17.06
N LYS A 111 -34.31 -4.13 15.79
CA LYS A 111 -33.65 -4.97 14.82
C LYS A 111 -32.33 -5.36 15.49
N ALA A 112 -32.27 -6.57 16.03
CA ALA A 112 -31.02 -7.22 16.32
C ALA A 112 -30.38 -7.37 14.95
N GLY A 113 -29.56 -6.37 14.59
CA GLY A 113 -28.88 -6.29 13.32
C GLY A 113 -27.81 -7.36 13.27
N HIS A 114 -28.20 -8.62 13.25
CA HIS A 114 -27.42 -9.65 12.60
C HIS A 114 -27.53 -9.41 11.09
N SER A 115 -26.91 -8.33 10.64
CA SER A 115 -26.31 -8.33 9.32
C SER A 115 -25.32 -9.48 9.36
N GLY A 116 -25.73 -10.68 8.92
CA GLY A 116 -24.87 -11.87 8.80
C GLY A 116 -23.70 -11.68 7.82
N ARG A 117 -23.45 -10.46 7.37
CA ARG A 117 -22.32 -10.09 6.53
C ARG A 117 -21.06 -10.04 7.41
N LYS A 118 -20.25 -11.10 7.30
CA LYS A 118 -18.92 -11.16 7.90
C LYS A 118 -18.14 -9.90 7.49
N SER A 119 -17.52 -9.22 8.45
CA SER A 119 -16.56 -8.15 8.16
C SER A 119 -15.43 -8.73 7.33
N ILE A 120 -15.25 -8.21 6.12
CA ILE A 120 -14.08 -8.56 5.31
C ILE A 120 -12.87 -8.00 6.06
N GLN A 121 -11.90 -8.83 6.39
CA GLN A 121 -10.59 -8.38 6.86
C GLN A 121 -9.69 -8.40 5.64
N LEU A 122 -9.09 -7.26 5.30
CA LEU A 122 -8.13 -7.20 4.20
C LEU A 122 -6.78 -7.70 4.72
N SER A 123 -6.04 -8.40 3.87
CA SER A 123 -4.61 -8.61 4.10
C SER A 123 -3.84 -7.32 3.83
N GLU A 124 -2.70 -7.13 4.47
CA GLU A 124 -1.78 -6.01 4.23
C GLU A 124 -1.47 -5.83 2.72
N TYR A 125 -1.23 -6.92 2.00
CA TYR A 125 -1.07 -6.93 0.54
C TYR A 125 -2.27 -6.32 -0.21
N ALA A 126 -3.49 -6.54 0.26
CA ALA A 126 -4.69 -6.01 -0.38
C ALA A 126 -4.86 -4.50 -0.12
N GLU A 127 -4.40 -4.01 1.03
CA GLU A 127 -4.35 -2.59 1.35
C GLU A 127 -3.31 -1.86 0.50
N ASP A 128 -2.14 -2.47 0.28
CA ASP A 128 -1.11 -1.92 -0.60
C ASP A 128 -1.57 -1.86 -2.07
N MET A 129 -2.33 -2.85 -2.52
CA MET A 129 -2.94 -2.81 -3.86
C MET A 129 -3.96 -1.67 -3.99
N ILE A 130 -4.78 -1.41 -2.96
CA ILE A 130 -5.68 -0.24 -2.92
C ILE A 130 -4.87 1.05 -3.02
N ARG A 131 -3.77 1.15 -2.28
CA ARG A 131 -2.88 2.31 -2.29
C ARG A 131 -2.22 2.52 -3.66
N LEU A 132 -1.75 1.47 -4.30
CA LEU A 132 -1.17 1.53 -5.64
C LEU A 132 -2.17 2.07 -6.65
N GLN A 133 -3.40 1.54 -6.65
CA GLN A 133 -4.46 2.00 -7.55
C GLN A 133 -4.87 3.45 -7.28
N PHE A 134 -4.92 3.85 -6.00
CA PHE A 134 -5.14 5.25 -5.61
C PHE A 134 -4.07 6.17 -6.22
N HIS A 135 -2.79 5.79 -6.11
CA HIS A 135 -1.70 6.55 -6.69
C HIS A 135 -1.70 6.53 -8.23
N THR A 136 -2.10 5.43 -8.88
CA THR A 136 -2.24 5.38 -10.33
C THR A 136 -3.27 6.38 -10.85
N ILE A 137 -4.42 6.52 -10.18
CA ILE A 137 -5.45 7.50 -10.55
C ILE A 137 -4.92 8.93 -10.38
N LEU A 138 -4.22 9.18 -9.27
CA LEU A 138 -3.58 10.47 -9.02
C LEU A 138 -2.46 10.79 -10.03
N SER A 139 -1.73 9.77 -10.49
CA SER A 139 -0.71 9.91 -11.54
C SER A 139 -1.31 10.42 -12.85
N LYS A 140 -2.55 10.01 -13.15
CA LYS A 140 -3.34 10.45 -14.32
C LYS A 140 -3.99 11.83 -14.16
N ARG A 141 -3.71 12.55 -13.06
CA ARG A 141 -4.32 13.86 -12.71
C ARG A 141 -5.84 13.83 -12.53
N GLU A 142 -6.41 12.65 -12.28
CA GLU A 142 -7.83 12.51 -11.99
C GLU A 142 -8.08 12.46 -10.48
N TYR A 143 -9.22 12.98 -10.04
CA TYR A 143 -9.60 12.90 -8.63
C TYR A 143 -10.00 11.46 -8.25
N PRO A 144 -9.37 10.83 -7.25
CA PRO A 144 -9.62 9.46 -6.86
C PRO A 144 -10.91 9.35 -6.05
N THR A 145 -12.04 9.33 -6.75
CA THR A 145 -13.32 8.99 -6.14
C THR A 145 -13.41 7.50 -5.86
N THR A 146 -14.21 7.12 -4.85
CA THR A 146 -14.43 5.73 -4.46
C THR A 146 -15.01 4.88 -5.60
N THR A 147 -15.74 5.50 -6.53
CA THR A 147 -16.27 4.86 -7.74
C THR A 147 -15.15 4.53 -8.73
N LYS A 148 -14.28 5.50 -9.04
CA LYS A 148 -13.13 5.31 -9.94
C LYS A 148 -12.14 4.28 -9.38
N LEU A 149 -11.91 4.33 -8.07
CA LEU A 149 -11.02 3.38 -7.40
C LEU A 149 -11.57 1.96 -7.43
N LEU A 150 -12.87 1.77 -7.21
CA LEU A 150 -13.52 0.47 -7.34
C LEU A 150 -13.45 -0.06 -8.79
N ALA A 151 -13.63 0.80 -9.79
CA ALA A 151 -13.50 0.42 -11.20
C ALA A 151 -12.07 -0.03 -11.54
N CYS A 152 -11.07 0.72 -11.09
CA CYS A 152 -9.65 0.42 -11.31
C CYS A 152 -9.21 -0.88 -10.60
N ILE A 153 -9.71 -1.14 -9.39
CA ILE A 153 -9.46 -2.40 -8.67
C ILE A 153 -10.10 -3.59 -9.41
N LYS A 154 -11.33 -3.41 -9.92
CA LYS A 154 -12.01 -4.47 -10.69
C LYS A 154 -11.30 -4.81 -12.00
N SER A 155 -10.76 -3.81 -12.70
CA SER A 155 -10.04 -4.02 -13.97
C SER A 155 -8.66 -4.63 -13.77
N ASN A 156 -7.93 -4.19 -12.75
CA ASN A 156 -6.52 -4.54 -12.58
C ASN A 156 -6.29 -5.77 -11.67
N CYS A 157 -7.30 -6.17 -10.89
CA CYS A 157 -7.21 -7.28 -9.94
C CYS A 157 -8.51 -8.12 -9.94
N PRO A 158 -8.72 -9.00 -10.95
CA PRO A 158 -9.84 -9.92 -10.95
C PRO A 158 -9.72 -10.87 -9.74
N GLY A 159 -10.67 -10.80 -8.79
CA GLY A 159 -10.67 -11.60 -7.56
C GLY A 159 -10.42 -10.82 -6.26
N PHE A 160 -10.31 -9.48 -6.33
CA PHE A 160 -10.15 -8.66 -5.13
C PHE A 160 -11.37 -8.78 -4.17
N PRO A 161 -11.16 -8.92 -2.84
CA PRO A 161 -12.24 -9.22 -1.89
C PRO A 161 -13.26 -8.07 -1.74
N ILE A 162 -12.90 -6.84 -2.12
CA ILE A 162 -13.81 -5.69 -2.06
C ILE A 162 -14.58 -5.56 -3.36
N VAL A 163 -15.86 -5.92 -3.29
CA VAL A 163 -16.78 -5.89 -4.45
C VAL A 163 -17.67 -4.65 -4.48
N SER A 164 -17.84 -3.94 -3.35
CA SER A 164 -18.77 -2.81 -3.21
C SER A 164 -18.10 -1.50 -2.79
N LYS A 165 -18.59 -0.39 -3.34
CA LYS A 165 -18.19 1.00 -3.01
C LYS A 165 -18.27 1.28 -1.51
N THR A 166 -19.34 0.80 -0.87
CA THR A 166 -19.57 0.93 0.57
C THR A 166 -18.58 0.15 1.43
N THR A 167 -18.05 -0.97 0.95
CA THR A 167 -17.06 -1.77 1.69
C THR A 167 -15.67 -1.17 1.55
N LEU A 168 -15.33 -0.69 0.35
CA LEU A 168 -14.13 0.09 0.11
C LEU A 168 -14.08 1.34 1.00
N TRP A 169 -15.18 2.11 1.00
CA TRP A 169 -15.31 3.29 1.83
C TRP A 169 -15.20 2.96 3.33
N ARG A 170 -15.81 1.87 3.79
CA ARG A 170 -15.71 1.42 5.19
C ARG A 170 -14.27 1.09 5.57
N HIS A 171 -13.51 0.41 4.71
CA HIS A 171 -12.10 0.13 4.99
C HIS A 171 -11.23 1.37 4.96
N MET A 172 -11.50 2.33 4.07
CA MET A 172 -10.83 3.63 4.11
C MET A 172 -11.16 4.42 5.40
N LYS A 173 -12.42 4.35 5.86
CA LYS A 173 -12.90 5.01 7.08
C LYS A 173 -12.36 4.38 8.37
N ASN A 174 -12.06 3.08 8.36
CA ASN A 174 -11.53 2.38 9.54
C ASN A 174 -10.24 3.03 10.08
N VAL A 175 -9.44 3.67 9.22
CA VAL A 175 -8.23 4.41 9.64
C VAL A 175 -8.60 5.65 10.46
N ASP A 176 -9.60 6.41 10.02
CA ASP A 176 -10.11 7.58 10.76
C ASP A 176 -10.76 7.17 12.08
N GLU A 177 -11.54 6.08 12.09
CA GLU A 177 -12.17 5.53 13.30
C GLU A 177 -11.12 5.00 14.30
N ALA A 178 -10.02 4.42 13.81
CA ALA A 178 -8.91 4.00 14.66
C ALA A 178 -8.20 5.19 15.31
N ALA A 179 -7.89 6.25 14.54
CA ALA A 179 -7.27 7.46 15.08
C ALA A 179 -8.16 8.17 16.11
N GLN A 180 -9.48 8.22 15.87
CA GLN A 180 -10.45 8.77 16.82
C GLN A 180 -10.45 8.04 18.18
N ARG A 181 -10.26 6.73 18.21
CA ARG A 181 -10.18 5.97 19.48
C ARG A 181 -9.00 6.39 20.35
N PHE A 182 -7.92 6.84 19.72
CA PHE A 182 -6.72 7.35 20.40
C PHE A 182 -6.73 8.87 20.56
N ASN A 183 -7.85 9.54 20.23
CA ASN A 183 -7.96 11.00 20.21
C ASN A 183 -6.84 11.66 19.38
N VAL A 184 -6.44 11.01 18.28
CA VAL A 184 -5.44 11.50 17.34
C VAL A 184 -6.15 12.19 16.18
N GLU A 185 -5.81 13.45 15.96
CA GLU A 185 -6.24 14.19 14.78
C GLU A 185 -5.35 13.82 13.59
N ILE A 186 -5.96 13.39 12.48
CA ILE A 186 -5.23 13.07 11.26
C ILE A 186 -5.08 14.34 10.42
N LEU A 187 -3.84 14.84 10.31
CA LEU A 187 -3.49 15.87 9.35
C LEU A 187 -3.36 15.23 7.95
N ARG A 188 -4.21 15.64 7.01
CA ARG A 188 -4.17 15.16 5.62
C ARG A 188 -3.37 16.14 4.77
N LEU A 189 -2.36 15.61 4.08
CA LEU A 189 -1.54 16.39 3.16
C LEU A 189 -2.13 16.38 1.74
N PRO A 190 -2.06 17.51 1.01
CA PRO A 190 -2.40 17.55 -0.41
C PRO A 190 -1.53 16.58 -1.22
N VAL A 191 -2.11 15.95 -2.24
CA VAL A 191 -1.38 15.01 -3.09
C VAL A 191 -0.27 15.73 -3.84
N ARG A 192 0.89 15.08 -3.99
CA ARG A 192 2.09 15.59 -4.69
C ARG A 192 2.75 16.81 -4.04
N HIS A 193 2.38 17.15 -2.81
CA HIS A 193 3.00 18.24 -2.06
C HIS A 193 3.92 17.69 -0.97
N SER A 194 4.95 16.92 -1.37
CA SER A 194 5.93 16.36 -0.43
C SER A 194 6.68 17.45 0.34
N VAL A 195 6.74 18.68 -0.18
CA VAL A 195 7.30 19.85 0.53
C VAL A 195 6.55 20.20 1.82
N LEU A 196 5.26 19.84 1.92
CA LEU A 196 4.46 20.02 3.13
C LEU A 196 4.60 18.84 4.12
N ASN A 197 5.37 17.81 3.76
CA ASN A 197 5.60 16.66 4.61
C ASN A 197 6.88 16.82 5.43
N LEU A 198 6.74 17.01 6.74
CA LEU A 198 7.85 17.27 7.66
C LEU A 198 8.93 16.18 7.66
N ILE A 199 8.53 14.91 7.49
CA ILE A 199 9.50 13.81 7.51
C ILE A 199 10.45 13.84 6.31
N GLU A 200 10.01 14.36 5.16
CA GLU A 200 10.86 14.49 3.97
C GLU A 200 12.00 15.49 4.20
N LEU A 201 11.71 16.59 4.90
CA LEU A 201 12.71 17.57 5.33
C LEU A 201 13.70 16.97 6.33
N ALA A 202 13.20 16.22 7.32
CA ALA A 202 14.04 15.51 8.27
C ALA A 202 14.97 14.50 7.57
N TRP A 203 14.45 13.75 6.60
CA TRP A 203 15.23 12.82 5.78
C TRP A 203 16.30 13.54 4.95
N ALA A 204 15.97 14.68 4.35
CA ALA A 204 16.95 15.48 3.62
C ALA A 204 18.09 15.96 4.53
N GLY A 205 17.75 16.46 5.73
CA GLY A 205 18.71 16.88 6.74
C GLY A 205 19.64 15.74 7.19
N LEU A 206 19.07 14.60 7.54
CA LEU A 206 19.81 13.41 7.95
C LEU A 206 20.76 12.93 6.84
N LYS A 207 20.29 12.84 5.59
CA LYS A 207 21.12 12.41 4.46
C LYS A 207 22.29 13.35 4.21
N ASN A 208 22.06 14.66 4.27
CA ASN A 208 23.12 15.65 4.12
C ASN A 208 24.14 15.51 5.26
N TYR A 209 23.69 15.39 6.51
CA TYR A 209 24.57 15.19 7.65
C TYR A 209 25.43 13.93 7.52
N ILE A 210 24.83 12.78 7.15
CA ILE A 210 25.59 11.55 6.93
C ILE A 210 26.58 11.74 5.77
N ARG A 211 26.16 12.34 4.66
CA ARG A 211 27.04 12.55 3.50
C ARG A 211 28.27 13.38 3.86
N ASP A 212 28.08 14.43 4.66
CA ASP A 212 29.15 15.37 4.96
C ASP A 212 30.13 14.84 6.02
N ASN A 213 29.69 13.89 6.87
CA ASN A 213 30.48 13.33 7.97
C ASN A 213 30.98 11.89 7.73
N ASN A 214 30.39 11.15 6.79
CA ASN A 214 30.77 9.77 6.49
C ASN A 214 31.97 9.72 5.53
N THR A 215 33.17 9.88 6.07
CA THR A 215 34.42 9.85 5.31
C THR A 215 34.95 8.45 5.02
N ASN A 216 34.58 7.46 5.83
CA ASN A 216 35.06 6.08 5.72
C ASN A 216 34.12 5.17 4.90
N PHE A 217 32.94 5.65 4.53
CA PHE A 217 31.91 4.92 3.76
C PHE A 217 31.49 3.56 4.36
N ARG A 218 31.61 3.40 5.68
CA ARG A 218 31.23 2.16 6.39
C ARG A 218 29.80 2.26 6.91
N LEU A 219 29.07 1.14 6.84
CA LEU A 219 27.70 1.10 7.32
C LEU A 219 27.57 1.35 8.84
N VAL A 220 28.58 0.91 9.60
CA VAL A 220 28.65 1.18 11.05
C VAL A 220 28.71 2.69 11.32
N ASP A 221 29.46 3.42 10.50
CA ASP A 221 29.60 4.87 10.64
C ASP A 221 28.29 5.57 10.25
N VAL A 222 27.59 5.09 9.20
CA VAL A 222 26.24 5.55 8.84
C VAL A 222 25.26 5.37 10.00
N HIS A 223 25.25 4.20 10.64
CA HIS A 223 24.38 3.94 11.79
C HIS A 223 24.69 4.89 12.95
N ASN A 224 25.97 5.06 13.30
CA ASN A 224 26.37 5.92 14.40
C ASN A 224 26.03 7.39 14.14
N LEU A 225 26.32 7.89 12.93
CA LEU A 225 25.96 9.25 12.50
C LEU A 225 24.45 9.45 12.47
N THR A 226 23.67 8.43 12.14
CA THR A 226 22.21 8.48 12.20
C THR A 226 21.72 8.66 13.63
N MET A 227 22.24 7.86 14.56
CA MET A 227 21.87 7.96 15.97
C MET A 227 22.32 9.28 16.58
N GLU A 228 23.50 9.77 16.21
CA GLU A 228 24.02 11.08 16.61
C GLU A 228 23.10 12.21 16.11
N TYR A 229 22.74 12.19 14.82
CA TYR A 229 21.83 13.17 14.26
C TYR A 229 20.46 13.13 14.94
N LEU A 230 19.87 11.95 15.11
CA LEU A 230 18.56 11.80 15.77
C LEU A 230 18.59 12.28 17.23
N ALA A 231 19.72 12.09 17.94
CA ALA A 231 19.89 12.64 19.29
C ALA A 231 20.04 14.17 19.29
N ALA A 232 20.59 14.75 18.21
CA ALA A 232 20.76 16.18 18.03
C ALA A 232 19.53 16.89 17.41
N VAL A 233 18.56 16.13 16.86
CA VAL A 233 17.26 16.65 16.41
C VAL A 233 16.44 17.05 17.64
N ASP A 234 16.76 18.23 18.16
CA ASP A 234 16.10 18.87 19.30
C ASP A 234 15.18 20.02 18.82
N GLY A 235 14.58 20.73 19.77
CA GLY A 235 13.68 21.87 19.56
C GLY A 235 14.12 22.89 18.50
N PRO A 236 15.38 23.37 18.47
CA PRO A 236 15.79 24.40 17.49
C PRO A 236 15.76 23.91 16.05
N LEU A 237 16.30 22.70 15.79
CA LEU A 237 16.34 22.14 14.45
C LEU A 237 14.94 21.77 13.95
N SER A 238 14.14 21.15 14.82
CA SER A 238 12.73 20.85 14.51
C SER A 238 11.91 22.11 14.23
N THR A 239 12.12 23.19 15.01
CA THR A 239 11.48 24.50 14.76
C THR A 239 11.79 25.04 13.37
N SER A 240 13.03 24.88 12.89
CA SER A 240 13.39 25.31 11.53
C SER A 240 12.61 24.55 10.45
N TYR A 241 12.31 23.26 10.66
CA TYR A 241 11.50 22.47 9.73
C TYR A 241 10.03 22.91 9.72
N PHE A 242 9.46 23.19 10.90
CA PHE A 242 8.11 23.73 11.00
C PHE A 242 7.99 25.10 10.32
N GLN A 243 8.98 25.96 10.51
CA GLN A 243 9.03 27.28 9.85
C GLN A 243 9.08 27.13 8.32
N HIS A 244 9.90 26.21 7.82
CA HIS A 244 10.00 25.94 6.38
C HIS A 244 8.64 25.53 5.79
N ILE A 245 7.94 24.57 6.42
CA ILE A 245 6.61 24.16 5.96
C ILE A 245 5.64 25.32 5.98
N LYS A 246 5.63 26.10 7.06
CA LYS A 246 4.74 27.25 7.20
C LYS A 246 4.94 28.26 6.07
N THR A 247 6.19 28.54 5.69
CA THR A 247 6.48 29.43 4.55
C THR A 247 5.89 28.92 3.23
N TYR A 248 6.03 27.62 2.95
CA TYR A 248 5.43 27.03 1.75
C TYR A 248 3.90 27.00 1.82
N GLU A 249 3.34 26.67 2.97
CA GLU A 249 1.90 26.69 3.20
C GLU A 249 1.31 28.08 2.96
N ASP A 250 1.93 29.13 3.49
CA ASP A 250 1.51 30.52 3.28
C ASP A 250 1.61 30.92 1.80
N SER A 251 2.65 30.46 1.10
CA SER A 251 2.80 30.69 -0.34
C SER A 251 1.69 30.01 -1.15
N PHE A 252 1.30 28.77 -0.81
CA PHE A 252 0.20 28.08 -1.47
C PHE A 252 -1.14 28.74 -1.18
N LYS A 253 -1.40 29.15 0.06
CA LYS A 253 -2.61 29.90 0.43
C LYS A 253 -2.73 31.22 -0.34
N ALA A 254 -1.61 31.94 -0.53
CA ALA A 254 -1.60 33.16 -1.31
C ALA A 254 -1.91 32.91 -2.80
N ALA A 255 -1.38 31.83 -3.37
CA ALA A 255 -1.64 31.43 -4.75
C ALA A 255 -3.12 31.02 -4.95
N ASP A 256 -3.68 30.23 -4.04
CA ASP A 256 -5.09 29.82 -4.10
C ASP A 256 -6.03 31.03 -4.03
N LYS A 257 -5.71 32.01 -3.18
CA LYS A 257 -6.46 33.26 -3.10
C LYS A 257 -6.43 34.04 -4.42
N TYR A 258 -5.27 34.09 -5.08
CA TYR A 258 -5.13 34.76 -6.38
C TYR A 258 -5.98 34.08 -7.47
N VAL A 259 -6.01 32.74 -7.51
CA VAL A 259 -6.85 31.99 -8.46
C VAL A 259 -8.34 32.32 -8.26
N GLN A 260 -8.78 32.41 -7.01
CA GLN A 260 -10.18 32.76 -6.69
C GLN A 260 -10.55 34.21 -7.05
N GLU A 261 -9.59 35.14 -7.03
CA GLU A 261 -9.83 36.56 -7.30
C GLU A 261 -9.64 36.94 -8.78
N VAL A 262 -8.81 36.20 -9.54
CA VAL A 262 -8.44 36.55 -10.93
C VAL A 262 -9.13 35.68 -11.98
N VAL A 263 -9.60 34.48 -11.62
CA VAL A 263 -10.45 33.69 -12.51
C VAL A 263 -11.88 34.21 -12.38
N ASP A 264 -12.29 34.99 -13.39
CA ASP A 264 -13.63 35.55 -13.56
C ASP A 264 -14.72 34.44 -13.41
N PRO A 265 -15.76 34.63 -12.56
CA PRO A 265 -16.86 33.69 -12.41
C PRO A 265 -17.72 33.47 -13.69
N THR A 266 -17.43 34.14 -14.80
CA THR A 266 -18.28 34.17 -16.00
C THR A 266 -17.93 33.13 -17.09
N LEU A 267 -17.09 32.14 -16.82
CA LEU A 267 -16.74 31.10 -17.79
C LEU A 267 -17.19 29.68 -17.39
N ASP A 268 -18.42 29.51 -16.89
CA ASP A 268 -19.02 28.17 -16.67
C ASP A 268 -20.57 28.17 -16.83
N GLU A 269 -21.12 28.98 -17.75
CA GLU A 269 -22.58 28.94 -18.05
C GLU A 269 -22.94 28.12 -19.30
N ASN A 270 -22.01 27.47 -19.99
CA ASN A 270 -22.35 26.58 -21.11
C ASN A 270 -21.40 25.38 -21.14
N ASP A 271 -21.82 24.26 -20.53
CA ASP A 271 -21.76 22.94 -21.15
C ASP A 271 -22.52 21.90 -20.31
N ASP A 272 -23.67 21.53 -20.87
CA ASP A 272 -24.28 20.20 -20.88
C ASP A 272 -25.01 19.67 -19.65
N GLU A 273 -26.26 20.14 -19.51
CA GLU A 273 -27.35 19.22 -19.22
C GLU A 273 -27.44 18.13 -20.31
N ILE A 274 -26.94 16.94 -20.02
CA ILE A 274 -27.46 15.70 -20.61
C ILE A 274 -27.80 14.74 -19.47
N PHE A 275 -29.04 14.86 -19.01
CA PHE A 275 -29.79 13.70 -18.52
C PHE A 275 -30.00 12.79 -19.72
N ASP A 276 -29.35 11.62 -19.75
CA ASP A 276 -29.87 10.54 -20.58
C ASP A 276 -30.30 9.35 -19.73
N ASN A 277 -31.60 9.15 -19.85
CA ASN A 277 -32.45 8.18 -19.22
C ASN A 277 -32.28 6.84 -19.96
N ASP A 278 -32.18 5.79 -19.16
CA ASP A 278 -32.11 4.39 -19.56
C ASP A 278 -33.27 4.01 -20.51
N SER A 279 -32.97 3.45 -21.69
CA SER A 279 -33.92 2.67 -22.49
C SER A 279 -33.20 1.69 -23.42
N ASN A 280 -33.48 0.41 -23.18
CA ASN A 280 -33.07 -0.76 -23.94
C ASN A 280 -33.89 -0.90 -25.23
N GLU A 281 -33.25 -1.38 -26.31
CA GLU A 281 -33.75 -2.11 -27.51
C GLU A 281 -32.83 -1.72 -28.68
N ASP A 282 -32.47 -2.53 -29.66
CA ASP A 282 -32.61 -3.94 -30.01
C ASP A 282 -31.54 -4.13 -31.12
N GLY A 283 -31.02 -5.34 -31.27
CA GLY A 283 -29.93 -5.61 -32.21
C GLY A 283 -30.32 -5.40 -33.67
N SER A 284 -29.40 -4.83 -34.45
CA SER A 284 -29.31 -5.15 -35.87
C SER A 284 -27.85 -5.20 -36.31
N VAL A 285 -27.44 -6.42 -36.63
CA VAL A 285 -26.29 -6.79 -37.44
C VAL A 285 -26.33 -6.01 -38.75
N ILE A 286 -25.27 -5.26 -39.07
CA ILE A 286 -24.94 -4.94 -40.45
C ILE A 286 -23.45 -5.20 -40.63
N ASP A 287 -23.24 -6.29 -41.35
CA ASP A 287 -22.03 -6.75 -41.99
C ASP A 287 -21.71 -5.81 -43.17
N SER A 288 -20.47 -5.36 -43.25
CA SER A 288 -19.92 -4.79 -44.47
C SER A 288 -18.40 -4.86 -44.39
N ASP A 289 -17.93 -6.01 -44.86
CA ASP A 289 -16.64 -6.25 -45.52
C ASP A 289 -16.26 -5.14 -46.52
N ASP A 290 -14.98 -5.20 -46.89
CA ASP A 290 -14.27 -4.48 -47.96
C ASP A 290 -13.81 -3.06 -47.64
N LEU A 291 -12.52 -2.93 -47.32
CA LEU A 291 -11.56 -2.22 -48.18
C LEU A 291 -10.13 -2.63 -47.80
N ASP A 292 -9.59 -3.59 -48.56
CA ASP A 292 -8.16 -3.83 -48.70
C ASP A 292 -7.51 -2.75 -49.58
N ASP A 293 -6.17 -2.72 -49.47
CA ASP A 293 -5.19 -2.22 -50.43
C ASP A 293 -4.56 -0.82 -50.24
N ASP A 294 -3.37 -0.91 -49.65
CA ASP A 294 -2.09 -0.60 -50.30
C ASP A 294 -1.55 0.83 -50.13
N TYR A 295 -0.56 0.95 -49.23
CA TYR A 295 0.54 1.87 -49.47
C TYR A 295 1.82 1.36 -48.79
N SER A 296 2.65 0.65 -49.57
CA SER A 296 4.05 0.40 -49.24
C SER A 296 4.97 1.13 -50.22
N SER A 297 6.14 1.54 -49.70
CA SER A 297 7.37 2.04 -50.36
C SER A 297 7.26 3.42 -51.07
N ASP A 298 8.26 4.31 -51.06
CA ASP A 298 9.69 4.23 -50.74
C ASP A 298 10.21 5.67 -50.49
N THR A 299 11.14 5.84 -49.54
CA THR A 299 12.45 6.56 -49.60
C THR A 299 12.95 6.96 -48.22
#